data_AF-A0A943TJA5-F1
#
_entry.id   AF-A0A943TJA5-F1
#
_cell.length_a   1.000
_cell.length_b   1.000
_cell.length_c   1.000
_cell.angle_alpha   90.00
_cell.angle_beta   90.00
_cell.angle_gamma   90.00
#
_symmetry.space_group_name_H-M   'P 1'
#
loop_
_entity.id
_entity.type
_entity.pdbx_description
1 polymer ?
#
loop_
_entity_poly.entity_id
_entity_poly.type
_entity_poly.pdbx_seq_one_letter_code
_entity_poly.pdbx_strand_id
1 'polypeptide(L)'
;MKKLYVAALLTISLLLTACGASNTPETENDLIDPPIEKTLDSTESQNDPLEKITQSGPCGTICLSLPKGWSYIMRNVDDEKLTTCDYGIQIRPDDAKSGYVEIGYSSTFGLCGTGLETKYVTLSGKSAEVCYYDKSPIWSFVIFGDTNHTLIASTIDTESWWDTYENELMSILDSVRLDNTSCS
;
A
#
# COMPACT_ATOMS: atom_id res chain seq x y z
N MET A 1 11.70 44.00 23.24
CA MET A 1 11.51 43.16 24.45
C MET A 1 10.39 43.76 25.29
N LYS A 2 9.20 43.16 25.31
CA LYS A 2 8.11 43.51 26.23
C LYS A 2 7.68 42.23 26.93
N LYS A 3 7.81 42.25 28.25
CA LYS A 3 7.59 41.13 29.16
C LYS A 3 6.13 41.11 29.61
N LEU A 4 5.60 39.88 29.68
CA LEU A 4 4.75 39.27 30.72
C LEU A 4 3.40 39.92 31.07
N TYR A 5 2.39 39.06 31.21
CA TYR A 5 1.51 38.81 32.38
C TYR A 5 0.22 38.13 31.86
N VAL A 6 -0.50 37.21 32.50
CA VAL A 6 -0.38 36.34 33.68
C VAL A 6 -1.44 35.25 33.46
N ALA A 7 -1.08 33.99 33.72
CA ALA A 7 -2.01 32.87 33.74
C ALA A 7 -2.92 32.96 34.98
N ALA A 8 -4.24 32.84 34.81
CA ALA A 8 -5.19 32.64 35.89
C ALA A 8 -5.73 31.21 35.83
N LEU A 9 -5.18 30.35 36.68
CA LEU A 9 -5.77 29.07 37.07
C LEU A 9 -6.88 29.35 38.09
N LEU A 10 -8.07 28.76 37.89
CA LEU A 10 -9.08 28.62 38.93
C LEU A 10 -9.74 27.25 38.78
N THR A 11 -9.24 26.32 39.60
CA THR A 11 -9.78 24.99 39.84
C THR A 11 -10.82 25.07 40.95
N ILE A 12 -12.05 24.61 40.70
CA ILE A 12 -12.97 24.18 41.77
C ILE A 12 -13.64 22.88 41.31
N SER A 13 -13.20 21.77 41.91
CA SER A 13 -13.87 20.48 41.90
C SER A 13 -14.98 20.50 42.95
N LEU A 14 -16.22 20.16 42.56
CA LEU A 14 -17.25 19.72 43.51
C LEU A 14 -17.55 18.24 43.25
N LEU A 15 -17.11 17.41 44.20
CA LEU A 15 -17.59 16.05 44.38
C LEU A 15 -18.85 16.12 45.25
N LEU A 16 -19.96 15.56 44.78
CA LEU A 16 -21.08 15.16 45.62
C LEU A 16 -21.38 13.69 45.35
N THR A 17 -20.97 12.88 46.31
CA THR A 17 -21.39 11.50 46.52
C THR A 17 -22.86 11.48 46.94
N ALA A 18 -23.72 10.86 46.13
CA ALA A 18 -25.07 10.51 46.53
C ALA A 18 -25.22 8.97 46.43
N CYS A 19 -25.17 8.30 47.58
CA CYS A 19 -25.60 6.91 47.73
C CYS A 19 -27.05 6.91 48.19
N GLY A 20 -27.95 6.36 47.36
CA GLY A 20 -29.32 6.01 47.73
C GLY A 20 -29.58 4.60 47.25
N ALA A 21 -29.92 3.70 48.16
CA ALA A 21 -30.11 2.28 47.92
C ALA A 21 -31.59 1.92 47.65
N SER A 22 -31.75 0.76 46.99
CA SER A 22 -32.91 -0.15 46.96
C SER A 22 -34.08 0.20 46.03
N ASN A 23 -34.20 -0.47 44.88
CA ASN A 23 -34.90 -1.76 44.67
C ASN A 23 -34.84 -2.18 43.18
N THR A 24 -34.74 -3.49 42.92
CA THR A 24 -34.63 -4.16 41.59
C THR A 24 -36.02 -4.47 41.00
N PRO A 25 -36.14 -5.05 39.78
CA PRO A 25 -36.63 -4.43 38.55
C PRO A 25 -38.07 -4.85 38.18
N GLU A 26 -38.84 -3.96 37.54
CA GLU A 26 -40.02 -4.35 36.77
C GLU A 26 -39.74 -4.11 35.29
N THR A 27 -39.67 -5.21 34.54
CA THR A 27 -39.49 -5.25 33.09
C THR A 27 -40.88 -5.33 32.45
N GLU A 28 -41.35 -4.23 31.86
CA GLU A 28 -42.33 -4.26 30.78
C GLU A 28 -42.21 -2.94 30.02
N ASN A 29 -41.64 -2.98 28.82
CA ASN A 29 -41.81 -1.92 27.84
C ASN A 29 -41.86 -2.55 26.45
N ASP A 30 -43.01 -2.30 25.82
CA ASP A 30 -43.35 -2.51 24.43
C ASP A 30 -42.36 -1.82 23.47
N LEU A 31 -42.17 -2.49 22.33
CA LEU A 31 -41.97 -1.95 20.97
C LEU A 31 -40.73 -1.06 20.72
N ILE A 32 -39.83 -1.57 19.87
CA ILE A 32 -39.34 -1.00 18.60
C ILE A 32 -38.04 -1.73 18.22
N ASP A 33 -38.02 -2.40 17.06
CA ASP A 33 -36.86 -3.09 16.48
C ASP A 33 -35.61 -2.18 16.41
N PRO A 34 -34.42 -2.68 16.81
CA PRO A 34 -33.15 -2.13 16.37
C PRO A 34 -32.57 -2.91 15.17
N PRO A 35 -31.65 -2.29 14.43
CA PRO A 35 -31.48 -2.49 12.99
C PRO A 35 -30.73 -3.76 12.64
N ILE A 36 -31.10 -4.36 11.50
CA ILE A 36 -30.35 -5.41 10.81
C ILE A 36 -28.90 -4.93 10.66
N GLU A 37 -28.02 -5.55 11.44
CA GLU A 37 -26.59 -5.36 11.35
C GLU A 37 -26.17 -5.80 9.95
N LYS A 38 -25.60 -4.85 9.20
CA LYS A 38 -25.06 -5.04 7.86
C LYS A 38 -23.90 -6.02 7.97
N THR A 39 -24.19 -7.31 7.90
CA THR A 39 -23.19 -8.35 7.61
C THR A 39 -22.50 -7.90 6.34
N LEU A 40 -21.22 -7.51 6.47
CA LEU A 40 -20.34 -7.28 5.35
C LEU A 40 -20.32 -8.59 4.56
N ASP A 41 -21.09 -8.59 3.48
CA ASP A 41 -21.02 -9.56 2.43
C ASP A 41 -19.55 -9.64 2.01
N SER A 42 -18.94 -10.75 2.39
CA SER A 42 -17.62 -11.13 1.92
C SER A 42 -17.84 -11.53 0.47
N THR A 43 -17.88 -10.55 -0.43
CA THR A 43 -17.98 -10.82 -1.86
C THR A 43 -16.84 -11.73 -2.25
N GLU A 44 -17.23 -12.95 -2.61
CA GLU A 44 -16.41 -14.01 -3.16
C GLU A 44 -15.45 -13.43 -4.21
N SER A 45 -14.15 -13.66 -3.99
CA SER A 45 -13.13 -13.50 -5.02
C SER A 45 -13.46 -14.45 -6.17
N GLN A 46 -14.05 -13.90 -7.23
CA GLN A 46 -14.19 -14.58 -8.51
C GLN A 46 -12.77 -14.85 -9.02
N ASN A 47 -12.36 -16.12 -9.01
CA ASN A 47 -11.04 -16.58 -9.45
C ASN A 47 -10.91 -16.44 -10.98
N ASP A 48 -10.77 -15.22 -11.47
CA ASP A 48 -10.25 -15.01 -12.81
C ASP A 48 -8.82 -15.57 -12.89
N PRO A 49 -8.47 -16.27 -13.99
CA PRO A 49 -7.15 -16.86 -14.12
C PRO A 49 -6.08 -15.76 -14.18
N LEU A 50 -5.13 -15.83 -13.24
CA LEU A 50 -3.93 -14.98 -13.20
C LEU A 50 -2.87 -15.52 -14.19
N GLU A 51 -2.32 -14.63 -15.02
CA GLU A 51 -1.17 -14.95 -15.85
C GLU A 51 0.12 -14.84 -15.03
N LYS A 52 0.98 -15.86 -15.07
CA LYS A 52 2.30 -15.80 -14.42
C LYS A 52 3.33 -15.21 -15.36
N ILE A 53 3.91 -14.08 -14.97
CA ILE A 53 4.94 -13.38 -15.74
C ILE A 53 6.29 -13.59 -15.06
N THR A 54 7.32 -13.86 -15.86
CA THR A 54 8.69 -14.00 -15.39
C THR A 54 9.64 -13.19 -16.27
N GLN A 55 10.51 -12.39 -15.66
CA GLN A 55 11.60 -11.69 -16.33
C GLN A 55 12.93 -12.06 -15.68
N SER A 56 13.77 -12.80 -16.40
CA SER A 56 15.10 -13.16 -15.95
C SER A 56 16.10 -12.05 -16.24
N GLY A 57 17.03 -11.84 -15.32
CA GLY A 57 18.18 -10.96 -15.51
C GLY A 57 19.41 -11.48 -14.77
N PRO A 58 20.53 -10.73 -14.80
CA PRO A 58 21.80 -11.18 -14.24
C PRO A 58 21.78 -11.44 -12.73
N CYS A 59 20.79 -10.89 -12.02
CA CYS A 59 20.72 -10.94 -10.56
C CYS A 59 19.51 -11.74 -10.03
N GLY A 60 18.90 -12.56 -10.88
CA GLY A 60 17.75 -13.38 -10.50
C GLY A 60 16.61 -13.29 -11.52
N THR A 61 15.49 -13.93 -11.19
CA THR A 61 14.27 -13.87 -12.00
C THR A 61 13.16 -13.20 -11.20
N ILE A 62 12.58 -12.15 -11.78
CA ILE A 62 11.41 -11.46 -11.22
C ILE A 62 10.18 -12.23 -11.66
N CYS A 63 9.32 -12.59 -10.71
CA CYS A 63 8.08 -13.32 -10.93
C CYS A 63 6.90 -12.49 -10.41
N LEU A 64 5.79 -12.41 -11.16
CA LEU A 64 4.53 -11.83 -10.68
C LEU A 64 3.31 -12.54 -11.28
N SER A 65 2.14 -12.32 -10.69
CA SER A 65 0.85 -12.76 -11.19
C SER A 65 0.04 -11.55 -11.65
N LEU A 66 -0.41 -11.58 -12.90
CA LEU A 66 -1.10 -10.47 -13.55
C LEU A 66 -2.57 -10.86 -13.82
N PRO A 67 -3.56 -10.09 -13.33
CA PRO A 67 -4.97 -10.31 -13.64
C PRO A 67 -5.29 -9.89 -15.08
N LYS A 68 -6.46 -10.29 -15.57
CA LYS A 68 -7.00 -9.79 -16.84
C LYS A 68 -7.19 -8.27 -16.77
N GLY A 69 -7.14 -7.61 -17.93
CA GLY A 69 -7.27 -6.16 -18.00
C GLY A 69 -5.97 -5.41 -17.74
N TRP A 70 -4.85 -6.11 -17.64
CA TRP A 70 -3.52 -5.55 -17.50
C TRP A 70 -2.61 -6.02 -18.62
N SER A 71 -1.78 -5.09 -19.09
CA SER A 71 -0.72 -5.30 -20.07
C SER A 71 0.64 -5.20 -19.40
N TYR A 72 1.63 -5.89 -19.97
CA TYR A 72 3.01 -5.82 -19.51
C TYR A 72 4.02 -5.73 -20.66
N ILE A 73 5.20 -5.18 -20.36
CA ILE A 73 6.36 -5.18 -21.24
C ILE A 73 7.58 -5.61 -20.42
N MET A 74 8.24 -6.67 -20.87
CA MET A 74 9.52 -7.11 -20.28
C MET A 74 10.66 -6.22 -20.78
N ARG A 75 11.53 -5.83 -19.87
CA ARG A 75 12.67 -4.95 -20.10
C ARG A 75 13.96 -5.65 -19.72
N ASN A 76 14.84 -5.80 -20.70
CA ASN A 76 16.16 -6.38 -20.49
C ASN A 76 17.14 -5.32 -19.98
N VAL A 77 18.31 -5.78 -19.53
CA VAL A 77 19.44 -4.90 -19.25
C VAL A 77 19.74 -4.01 -20.45
N ASP A 78 20.08 -2.76 -20.18
CA ASP A 78 20.38 -1.71 -21.15
C ASP A 78 19.19 -1.26 -22.03
N ASP A 79 17.95 -1.63 -21.73
CA ASP A 79 16.78 -1.04 -22.39
C ASP A 79 16.63 0.44 -21.96
N GLU A 80 16.78 1.36 -22.91
CA GLU A 80 16.67 2.81 -22.70
C GLU A 80 15.30 3.28 -22.19
N LYS A 81 14.29 2.39 -22.18
CA LYS A 81 12.96 2.65 -21.60
C LYS A 81 12.87 2.34 -20.12
N LEU A 82 13.90 1.72 -19.53
CA LEU A 82 14.01 1.59 -18.07
C LEU A 82 14.31 2.95 -17.45
N THR A 83 13.66 3.24 -16.32
CA THR A 83 13.79 4.53 -15.65
C THR A 83 14.52 4.42 -14.32
N THR A 84 14.25 3.36 -13.57
CA THR A 84 14.75 3.15 -12.21
C THR A 84 15.52 1.84 -12.07
N CYS A 85 15.15 0.84 -12.87
CA CYS A 85 15.66 -0.53 -12.75
C CYS A 85 16.72 -0.86 -13.79
N ASP A 86 17.58 -1.83 -13.47
CA ASP A 86 18.56 -2.41 -14.41
C ASP A 86 17.89 -3.39 -15.37
N TYR A 87 16.86 -4.12 -14.91
CA TYR A 87 15.96 -4.94 -15.73
C TYR A 87 14.64 -5.13 -14.98
N GLY A 88 13.55 -5.44 -15.69
CA GLY A 88 12.25 -5.55 -15.03
C GLY A 88 11.05 -5.72 -15.95
N ILE A 89 9.88 -5.45 -15.39
CA ILE A 89 8.57 -5.57 -16.04
C ILE A 89 7.84 -4.24 -15.84
N GLN A 90 7.40 -3.63 -16.94
CA GLN A 90 6.51 -2.46 -16.90
C GLN A 90 5.08 -2.95 -17.06
N ILE A 91 4.20 -2.63 -16.10
CA ILE A 91 2.79 -3.04 -16.12
C ILE A 91 1.86 -1.83 -16.14
N ARG A 92 0.68 -1.98 -16.74
CA ARG A 92 -0.39 -0.97 -16.72
C ARG A 92 -1.76 -1.60 -17.00
N PRO A 93 -2.86 -0.98 -16.56
CA PRO A 93 -4.20 -1.34 -17.03
C PRO A 93 -4.30 -1.19 -18.57
N ASP A 94 -5.09 -2.03 -19.21
CA ASP A 94 -5.27 -2.04 -20.68
C ASP A 94 -5.90 -0.73 -21.19
N ASP A 95 -6.75 -0.10 -20.38
CA ASP A 95 -7.43 1.16 -20.68
C ASP A 95 -6.60 2.40 -20.30
N ALA A 96 -5.41 2.22 -19.70
CA ALA A 96 -4.52 3.31 -19.34
C ALA A 96 -4.06 4.08 -20.58
N LYS A 97 -4.27 5.40 -20.58
CA LYS A 97 -3.83 6.29 -21.67
C LYS A 97 -2.34 6.61 -21.63
N SER A 98 -1.77 6.61 -20.43
CA SER A 98 -0.37 6.91 -20.16
C SER A 98 0.07 6.24 -18.87
N GLY A 99 1.38 6.26 -18.65
CA GLY A 99 1.99 5.77 -17.43
C GLY A 99 2.01 4.26 -17.29
N TYR A 100 2.82 3.82 -16.34
CA TYR A 100 3.03 2.43 -15.98
C TYR A 100 3.67 2.34 -14.59
N VAL A 101 3.68 1.15 -14.03
CA VAL A 101 4.52 0.81 -12.89
C VAL A 101 5.69 -0.03 -13.39
N GLU A 102 6.91 0.38 -13.07
CA GLU A 102 8.12 -0.38 -13.36
C GLU A 102 8.49 -1.20 -12.14
N ILE A 103 8.45 -2.54 -12.27
CA ILE A 103 8.84 -3.49 -11.23
C ILE A 103 10.15 -4.12 -11.67
N GLY A 104 11.22 -3.97 -10.89
CA GLY A 104 12.52 -4.37 -11.37
C GLY A 104 13.58 -4.51 -10.30
N TYR A 105 14.69 -5.11 -10.74
CA TYR A 105 15.92 -5.15 -9.97
C TYR A 105 16.72 -3.88 -10.27
N SER A 106 17.30 -3.26 -9.24
CA SER A 106 18.18 -2.10 -9.35
C SER A 106 19.36 -2.27 -8.40
N SER A 107 20.57 -2.29 -8.96
CA SER A 107 21.82 -2.41 -8.20
C SER A 107 22.24 -1.11 -7.49
N THR A 108 21.68 0.02 -7.94
CA THR A 108 22.06 1.35 -7.45
C THR A 108 20.88 2.12 -6.84
N PHE A 109 19.78 1.43 -6.52
CA PHE A 109 18.62 2.10 -5.94
C PHE A 109 18.96 2.74 -4.60
N GLY A 110 18.55 4.00 -4.46
CA GLY A 110 18.68 4.75 -3.22
C GLY A 110 17.67 5.87 -3.21
N LEU A 111 17.04 6.08 -2.06
CA LEU A 111 16.15 7.21 -1.84
C LEU A 111 16.98 8.45 -1.52
N CYS A 112 16.71 9.56 -2.21
CA CYS A 112 17.37 10.84 -1.97
C CYS A 112 16.34 11.95 -1.73
N GLY A 113 16.78 13.05 -1.10
CA GLY A 113 15.94 14.24 -0.87
C GLY A 113 15.23 14.31 0.48
N THR A 114 14.47 15.38 0.66
CA THR A 114 13.60 15.63 1.83
C THR A 114 12.14 15.45 1.42
N GLY A 115 11.24 15.19 2.37
CA GLY A 115 9.80 15.08 2.09
C GLY A 115 9.30 13.65 1.86
N LEU A 116 10.15 12.66 2.10
CA LEU A 116 9.80 11.25 2.07
C LEU A 116 9.02 10.84 3.33
N GLU A 117 7.86 10.25 3.13
CA GLU A 117 7.10 9.49 4.12
C GLU A 117 7.14 8.01 3.74
N THR A 118 7.51 7.13 4.67
CA THR A 118 7.51 5.68 4.46
C THR A 118 6.42 5.03 5.31
N LYS A 119 5.58 4.22 4.66
CA LYS A 119 4.62 3.32 5.30
C LYS A 119 5.07 1.88 5.11
N TYR A 120 4.70 1.01 6.05
CA TYR A 120 5.03 -0.40 5.99
C TYR A 120 3.77 -1.20 5.70
N VAL A 121 3.87 -2.11 4.74
CA VAL A 121 2.81 -3.06 4.38
C VAL A 121 3.39 -4.47 4.40
N THR A 122 2.52 -5.48 4.43
CA THR A 122 2.94 -6.86 4.16
C THR A 122 2.65 -7.14 2.69
N LEU A 123 3.71 -7.36 1.91
CA LEU A 123 3.61 -7.93 0.58
C LEU A 123 4.32 -9.27 0.61
N SER A 124 3.76 -10.29 -0.02
CA SER A 124 4.45 -11.55 -0.23
C SER A 124 4.78 -12.32 1.05
N GLY A 125 4.09 -12.02 2.15
CA GLY A 125 4.44 -12.50 3.49
C GLY A 125 5.65 -11.81 4.13
N LYS A 126 6.14 -10.71 3.54
CA LYS A 126 7.31 -9.94 3.98
C LYS A 126 6.95 -8.48 4.19
N SER A 127 7.66 -7.80 5.09
CA SER A 127 7.52 -6.35 5.24
C SER A 127 8.06 -5.64 4.00
N ALA A 128 7.29 -4.71 3.44
CA ALA A 128 7.69 -3.86 2.32
C ALA A 128 7.49 -2.38 2.69
N GLU A 129 8.33 -1.50 2.14
CA GLU A 129 8.26 -0.05 2.34
C GLU A 129 7.51 0.59 1.18
N VAL A 130 6.45 1.35 1.47
CA VAL A 130 5.72 2.17 0.50
C VAL A 130 6.07 3.62 0.77
N CYS A 131 6.75 4.23 -0.19
CA CYS A 131 7.41 5.52 -0.07
C CYS A 131 6.63 6.60 -0.83
N TYR A 132 6.27 7.68 -0.15
CA TYR A 132 5.54 8.81 -0.69
C TYR A 132 6.38 10.08 -0.58
N TYR A 133 6.62 10.77 -1.70
CA TYR A 133 7.22 12.10 -1.68
C TYR A 133 6.16 13.19 -1.57
N ASP A 134 6.49 14.27 -0.86
CA ASP A 134 5.75 15.55 -0.85
C ASP A 134 4.26 15.43 -0.51
N LYS A 135 3.90 14.43 0.31
CA LYS A 135 2.51 14.11 0.69
C LYS A 135 1.61 13.76 -0.51
N SER A 136 2.21 13.29 -1.60
CA SER A 136 1.48 12.72 -2.73
C SER A 136 0.56 11.59 -2.26
N PRO A 137 -0.67 11.49 -2.78
CA PRO A 137 -1.52 10.31 -2.55
C PRO A 137 -1.02 9.09 -3.32
N ILE A 138 -0.23 9.29 -4.38
CA ILE A 138 0.39 8.25 -5.19
C ILE A 138 1.78 7.96 -4.61
N TRP A 139 2.06 6.70 -4.27
CA TRP A 139 3.39 6.31 -3.81
C TRP A 139 4.39 6.40 -4.96
N SER A 140 5.63 6.80 -4.65
CA SER A 140 6.71 6.92 -5.64
C SER A 140 7.48 5.61 -5.78
N PHE A 141 7.72 4.92 -4.67
CA PHE A 141 8.42 3.64 -4.67
C PHE A 141 7.77 2.63 -3.73
N VAL A 142 7.85 1.35 -4.11
CA VAL A 142 7.73 0.22 -3.20
C VAL A 142 9.08 -0.49 -3.14
N ILE A 143 9.61 -0.72 -1.95
CA ILE A 143 10.83 -1.51 -1.72
C ILE A 143 10.42 -2.83 -1.12
N PHE A 144 10.70 -3.93 -1.82
CA PHE A 144 10.32 -5.25 -1.38
C PHE A 144 11.27 -5.76 -0.28
N GLY A 145 10.72 -6.44 0.73
CA GLY A 145 11.48 -6.94 1.87
C GLY A 145 12.51 -8.01 1.51
N ASP A 146 13.55 -8.11 2.34
CA ASP A 146 14.64 -9.10 2.26
C ASP A 146 15.46 -9.08 0.96
N THR A 147 15.35 -8.05 0.13
CA THR A 147 16.12 -7.94 -1.12
C THR A 147 17.31 -6.98 -1.01
N ASN A 148 17.70 -6.56 0.19
CA ASN A 148 18.69 -5.49 0.40
C ASN A 148 18.40 -4.24 -0.46
N HIS A 149 17.11 -3.90 -0.61
CA HIS A 149 16.61 -2.77 -1.39
C HIS A 149 16.87 -2.85 -2.91
N THR A 150 17.18 -4.04 -3.43
CA THR A 150 17.42 -4.22 -4.88
C THR A 150 16.17 -4.50 -5.71
N LEU A 151 15.09 -5.04 -5.14
CA LEU A 151 13.82 -5.22 -5.84
C LEU A 151 12.89 -4.08 -5.46
N ILE A 152 12.40 -3.36 -6.47
CA ILE A 152 11.55 -2.19 -6.28
C ILE A 152 10.37 -2.18 -7.27
N ALA A 153 9.37 -1.36 -6.96
CA ALA A 153 8.42 -0.84 -7.94
C ALA A 153 8.45 0.70 -7.92
N SER A 154 8.30 1.35 -9.08
CA SER A 154 8.14 2.80 -9.19
C SER A 154 6.95 3.18 -10.05
N THR A 155 6.26 4.26 -9.71
CA THR A 155 5.17 4.82 -10.52
C THR A 155 5.70 5.85 -11.52
N ILE A 156 5.28 5.74 -12.79
CA ILE A 156 5.57 6.72 -13.84
C ILE A 156 4.25 7.17 -14.45
N ASP A 157 3.90 8.45 -14.33
CA ASP A 157 2.73 9.10 -14.95
C ASP A 157 1.37 8.37 -14.76
N THR A 158 1.13 7.85 -13.55
CA THR A 158 0.01 6.94 -13.22
C THR A 158 -1.27 7.66 -12.79
N GLU A 159 -1.27 9.00 -12.72
CA GLU A 159 -2.37 9.82 -12.18
C GLU A 159 -3.70 9.54 -12.88
N SER A 160 -3.65 9.23 -14.17
CA SER A 160 -4.86 9.04 -14.99
C SER A 160 -5.69 7.80 -14.64
N TRP A 161 -5.12 6.83 -13.91
CA TRP A 161 -5.76 5.55 -13.62
C TRP A 161 -5.60 5.10 -12.16
N TRP A 162 -4.84 5.84 -11.35
CA TRP A 162 -4.51 5.49 -9.97
C TRP A 162 -5.73 5.13 -9.11
N ASP A 163 -6.67 6.07 -8.98
CA ASP A 163 -7.84 5.93 -8.10
C ASP A 163 -8.72 4.71 -8.44
N THR A 164 -8.65 4.25 -9.70
CA THR A 164 -9.41 3.08 -10.15
C THR A 164 -8.70 1.77 -9.84
N TYR A 165 -7.37 1.74 -10.01
CA TYR A 165 -6.61 0.50 -10.06
C TYR A 165 -5.62 0.30 -8.89
N GLU A 166 -5.48 1.25 -7.95
CA GLU A 166 -4.52 1.14 -6.84
C GLU A 166 -4.66 -0.17 -6.05
N ASN A 167 -5.89 -0.55 -5.69
CA ASN A 167 -6.11 -1.77 -4.90
C ASN A 167 -5.72 -3.05 -5.65
N GLU A 168 -6.00 -3.10 -6.96
CA GLU A 168 -5.63 -4.22 -7.81
C GLU A 168 -4.12 -4.24 -8.06
N LEU A 169 -3.51 -3.06 -8.27
CA LEU A 169 -2.06 -2.90 -8.34
C LEU A 169 -1.37 -3.43 -7.09
N MET A 170 -1.84 -3.06 -5.89
CA MET A 170 -1.28 -3.58 -4.64
C MET A 170 -1.43 -5.10 -4.52
N SER A 171 -2.50 -5.68 -5.08
CA SER A 171 -2.68 -7.14 -5.16
C SER A 171 -1.70 -7.79 -6.13
N ILE A 172 -1.38 -7.14 -7.26
CA ILE A 172 -0.30 -7.57 -8.17
C ILE A 172 1.04 -7.53 -7.44
N LEU A 173 1.35 -6.43 -6.73
CA LEU A 173 2.60 -6.30 -5.98
C LEU A 173 2.74 -7.36 -4.89
N ASP A 174 1.64 -7.80 -4.27
CA ASP A 174 1.66 -8.90 -3.28
C ASP A 174 2.15 -10.24 -3.87
N SER A 175 2.05 -10.40 -5.19
CA SER A 175 2.53 -11.58 -5.92
C SER A 175 3.98 -11.49 -6.41
N VAL A 176 4.63 -10.32 -6.30
CA VAL A 176 5.99 -10.11 -6.82
C VAL A 176 7.01 -10.87 -5.98
N ARG A 177 7.94 -11.56 -6.63
CA ARG A 177 9.08 -12.24 -5.99
C ARG A 177 10.34 -12.04 -6.84
N LEU A 178 11.50 -12.08 -6.19
CA LEU A 178 12.79 -12.23 -6.84
C LEU A 178 13.36 -13.60 -6.48
N ASP A 179 13.46 -14.47 -7.47
CA ASP A 179 14.05 -15.80 -7.34
C ASP A 179 15.53 -15.75 -7.70
N ASN A 180 16.38 -15.81 -6.67
CA ASN A 180 17.85 -15.78 -6.79
C ASN A 180 18.46 -17.14 -7.15
N THR A 181 17.66 -18.12 -7.56
CA THR A 181 18.12 -19.46 -7.95
C THR A 181 18.80 -19.45 -9.33
N SER A 182 19.87 -18.66 -9.46
CA SER A 182 21.00 -18.89 -10.38
C SER A 182 22.07 -17.80 -10.21
N CYS A 183 22.90 -17.97 -9.19
CA CYS A 183 24.35 -17.73 -9.25
C CYS A 183 25.00 -18.92 -8.55
N SER A 184 25.39 -19.93 -9.34
CA SER A 184 26.27 -21.03 -8.93
C SER A 184 27.71 -20.65 -9.26
#